data_AF-A0A9P8DRG6-F1
#
_entry.id   AF-A0A9P8DRG6-F1
#
_cell.length_a   1.000
_cell.length_b   1.000
_cell.length_c   1.000
_cell.angle_alpha   90.00
_cell.angle_beta   90.00
_cell.angle_gamma   90.00
#
_symmetry.space_group_name_H-M   'P 1'
#
loop_
_entity.id
_entity.type
_entity.pdbx_description
1 polymer ?
#
loop_
_entity_poly.entity_id
_entity_poly.type
_entity_poly.pdbx_seq_one_letter_code
_entity_poly.pdbx_strand_id
1 'polypeptide(L)'
;MPFDDDDNPNTLAQPAKGTSGAAAEDIDDDAPDVKLFLSMFDKNGVSSKAIRKGEKDFESHGTRAQDSLLEASRSVLDNVLGYTRIHREDSWIRGWCFPDWWSKVEEAGEKEGLWLRDRVVMVEHERGTWQKDIGRAVPAHKERLGTGKLWLLPEEAIFLIERGTMDLWWPNLQLEDILPDADGKPKTDMGPDNYDVGLPLSLEAAYSLFIGNEGERGKITLPQYQVYSHLKRAGFYVLRAPPYEAPTSTPQSKTLWQWLFSFFSSESQPKRNPHGPLVQPGLYRAYRPIYDQLAILPRHKPLPTPPVVHPPQDPWRVFFHVWKSGGPPFSKKNPPPPDFRFAVVDASDTCVPTLEQIEALLESTPYDPPNEAWKGPGGRMYQRLKHGHRNVLVAIVDRGLVNFMRFGEGAFGEERLFERFDNKGGQRGGPKTGRGGGRGRGRGRGRGRGRGR
;
A
#
# COMPACT_ATOMS: atom_id res chain seq x y z
N MET A 1 -9.18 15.86 -29.69
CA MET A 1 -7.82 15.65 -30.24
C MET A 1 -7.24 14.49 -29.46
N PRO A 2 -7.11 13.30 -30.06
CA PRO A 2 -6.73 12.10 -29.33
C PRO A 2 -5.24 12.13 -28.98
N PHE A 3 -4.90 11.68 -27.79
CA PHE A 3 -3.55 11.58 -27.24
C PHE A 3 -3.08 10.13 -27.37
N ASP A 4 -1.96 9.96 -28.08
CA ASP A 4 -1.17 8.74 -28.20
C ASP A 4 -0.33 8.59 -26.91
N ASP A 5 -0.54 7.52 -26.15
CA ASP A 5 0.23 7.15 -24.96
C ASP A 5 0.79 5.73 -25.18
N ASP A 6 1.95 5.62 -25.83
CA ASP A 6 2.77 4.41 -25.83
C ASP A 6 4.24 4.81 -25.95
N ASP A 7 4.96 4.85 -24.82
CA ASP A 7 6.42 4.82 -24.82
C ASP A 7 6.95 4.27 -23.48
N ASN A 8 7.19 2.96 -23.47
CA ASN A 8 7.93 2.24 -22.41
C ASN A 8 9.42 2.13 -22.81
N PRO A 9 10.38 2.70 -22.06
CA PRO A 9 11.77 2.85 -22.51
C PRO A 9 12.66 1.60 -22.41
N ASN A 10 12.13 0.37 -22.44
CA ASN A 10 12.92 -0.85 -22.19
C ASN A 10 12.81 -1.99 -23.23
N THR A 11 12.30 -1.75 -24.43
CA THR A 11 12.21 -2.79 -25.47
C THR A 11 13.29 -2.65 -26.56
N LEU A 12 14.28 -3.54 -26.53
CA LEU A 12 15.20 -3.79 -27.64
C LEU A 12 14.44 -4.37 -28.84
N ALA A 13 14.63 -3.79 -30.02
CA ALA A 13 13.92 -4.12 -31.25
C ALA A 13 14.20 -5.54 -31.77
N GLN A 14 13.13 -6.28 -32.11
CA GLN A 14 13.16 -7.42 -33.03
C GLN A 14 12.14 -7.16 -34.17
N PRO A 15 12.42 -7.56 -35.42
CA PRO A 15 11.60 -7.18 -36.58
C PRO A 15 10.29 -7.97 -36.70
N ALA A 16 9.29 -7.28 -37.22
CA ALA A 16 7.88 -7.62 -37.24
C ALA A 16 7.43 -8.65 -38.30
N LYS A 17 6.40 -9.41 -37.93
CA LYS A 17 5.28 -9.91 -38.75
C LYS A 17 4.05 -9.82 -37.80
N GLY A 18 3.09 -8.92 -37.92
CA GLY A 18 2.29 -8.54 -39.07
C GLY A 18 0.88 -9.10 -38.86
N THR A 19 -0.06 -8.31 -38.30
CA THR A 19 -1.51 -8.25 -38.66
C THR A 19 -2.31 -7.35 -37.69
N SER A 20 -2.91 -6.31 -38.27
CA SER A 20 -4.15 -5.58 -37.92
C SER A 20 -4.46 -5.23 -36.45
N GLY A 21 -4.40 -3.92 -36.15
CA GLY A 21 -4.91 -3.33 -34.93
C GLY A 21 -6.44 -3.13 -34.90
N ALA A 22 -6.95 -3.06 -33.68
CA ALA A 22 -8.19 -2.37 -33.28
C ALA A 22 -7.98 -1.87 -31.84
N ALA A 23 -8.58 -0.71 -31.57
CA ALA A 23 -8.29 0.22 -30.47
C ALA A 23 -8.43 -0.35 -29.05
N ALA A 24 -7.61 0.21 -28.16
CA ALA A 24 -7.80 0.18 -26.72
C ALA A 24 -8.82 1.25 -26.34
N GLU A 25 -9.95 0.85 -25.76
CA GLU A 25 -10.88 1.73 -25.03
C GLU A 25 -11.34 1.02 -23.74
N ASP A 26 -11.32 1.81 -22.66
CA ASP A 26 -12.11 1.73 -21.42
C ASP A 26 -12.18 0.39 -20.65
N ILE A 27 -11.35 0.30 -19.59
CA ILE A 27 -11.47 -0.69 -18.51
C ILE A 27 -12.01 0.05 -17.28
N ASP A 28 -13.30 0.36 -17.27
CA ASP A 28 -14.02 0.80 -16.06
C ASP A 28 -15.36 0.04 -15.95
N ASP A 29 -15.63 -0.48 -14.75
CA ASP A 29 -16.97 -0.79 -14.20
C ASP A 29 -17.84 -1.94 -14.76
N ASP A 30 -17.26 -3.11 -15.04
CA ASP A 30 -18.09 -4.31 -15.28
C ASP A 30 -18.21 -5.22 -14.03
N ALA A 31 -19.37 -5.85 -13.83
CA ALA A 31 -19.63 -6.84 -12.76
C ALA A 31 -19.24 -8.28 -13.19
N PRO A 32 -18.92 -9.20 -12.25
CA PRO A 32 -18.53 -10.58 -12.59
C PRO A 32 -19.71 -11.45 -13.07
N ASP A 33 -19.48 -12.29 -14.10
CA ASP A 33 -20.47 -13.29 -14.57
C ASP A 33 -20.52 -14.49 -13.62
N VAL A 34 -21.65 -14.64 -12.94
CA VAL A 34 -21.83 -15.63 -11.87
C VAL A 34 -22.07 -17.04 -12.42
N LYS A 35 -22.55 -17.19 -13.68
CA LYS A 35 -22.92 -18.50 -14.25
C LYS A 35 -21.74 -19.46 -14.38
N LEU A 36 -20.53 -18.91 -14.53
CA LEU A 36 -19.30 -19.69 -14.60
C LEU A 36 -18.94 -20.34 -13.25
N PHE A 37 -19.48 -19.87 -12.12
CA PHE A 37 -19.23 -20.47 -10.81
C PHE A 37 -19.88 -21.85 -10.64
N LEU A 38 -21.10 -22.08 -11.15
CA LEU A 38 -21.72 -23.43 -11.07
C LEU A 38 -20.86 -24.50 -11.76
N SER A 39 -20.28 -24.13 -12.91
CA SER A 39 -19.44 -25.06 -13.68
C SER A 39 -18.14 -25.46 -12.97
N MET A 40 -17.73 -24.71 -11.93
CA MET A 40 -16.57 -25.02 -11.07
C MET A 40 -16.92 -25.97 -9.92
N PHE A 41 -18.18 -26.07 -9.51
CA PHE A 41 -18.64 -26.98 -8.46
C PHE A 41 -19.02 -28.37 -9.00
N ASP A 42 -19.53 -28.46 -10.23
CA ASP A 42 -20.00 -29.72 -10.83
C ASP A 42 -18.87 -30.67 -11.29
N LYS A 43 -17.62 -30.21 -11.34
CA LYS A 43 -16.47 -31.05 -11.69
C LYS A 43 -15.67 -31.37 -10.44
N ASN A 44 -15.59 -32.66 -10.10
CA ASN A 44 -14.68 -33.20 -9.08
C ASN A 44 -13.23 -32.72 -9.33
N GLY A 45 -12.85 -31.61 -8.70
CA GLY A 45 -11.53 -31.00 -8.85
C GLY A 45 -11.61 -29.49 -9.09
N VAL A 46 -11.31 -28.72 -8.04
CA VAL A 46 -11.23 -27.26 -8.05
C VAL A 46 -10.25 -26.79 -9.14
N SER A 47 -10.78 -26.23 -10.24
CA SER A 47 -9.98 -25.62 -11.31
C SER A 47 -9.87 -24.12 -11.10
N SER A 48 -8.66 -23.62 -10.85
CA SER A 48 -8.32 -22.21 -10.65
C SER A 48 -8.07 -21.48 -11.97
N LYS A 49 -9.07 -21.37 -12.85
CA LYS A 49 -8.96 -20.54 -14.07
C LYS A 49 -9.84 -19.29 -13.96
N ALA A 50 -9.22 -18.15 -14.20
CA ALA A 50 -9.86 -16.83 -14.17
C ALA A 50 -10.94 -16.72 -15.26
N ILE A 51 -12.10 -16.21 -14.83
CA ILE A 51 -13.31 -15.98 -15.61
C ILE A 51 -13.10 -14.78 -16.53
N ARG A 52 -13.32 -14.93 -17.85
CA ARG A 52 -13.40 -13.80 -18.79
C ARG A 52 -14.83 -13.25 -18.83
N LYS A 53 -14.93 -11.93 -18.88
CA LYS A 53 -16.12 -11.10 -18.67
C LYS A 53 -16.88 -10.90 -19.99
N GLY A 54 -18.21 -10.97 -19.96
CA GLY A 54 -19.09 -10.80 -21.12
C GLY A 54 -19.58 -9.35 -21.30
N GLU A 55 -19.94 -9.01 -22.54
CA GLU A 55 -20.34 -7.70 -23.05
C GLU A 55 -21.76 -7.29 -22.59
N LYS A 56 -21.98 -6.00 -22.32
CA LYS A 56 -23.19 -5.47 -21.66
C LYS A 56 -23.92 -4.44 -22.53
N ASP A 57 -24.94 -4.88 -23.26
CA ASP A 57 -25.92 -4.00 -23.91
C ASP A 57 -27.09 -3.71 -22.95
N PHE A 58 -27.32 -2.42 -22.64
CA PHE A 58 -28.34 -1.95 -21.69
C PHE A 58 -29.63 -1.43 -22.34
N GLU A 59 -29.84 -1.64 -23.63
CA GLU A 59 -31.11 -1.30 -24.24
C GLU A 59 -32.16 -2.36 -23.89
N SER A 60 -33.33 -1.91 -23.43
CA SER A 60 -34.47 -2.78 -23.14
C SER A 60 -35.03 -3.34 -24.44
N HIS A 61 -34.50 -4.45 -24.92
CA HIS A 61 -35.11 -5.17 -26.03
C HIS A 61 -36.35 -5.91 -25.53
N GLY A 62 -37.42 -5.94 -26.34
CA GLY A 62 -38.73 -6.53 -26.00
C GLY A 62 -38.76 -8.06 -25.82
N THR A 63 -37.63 -8.68 -25.51
CA THR A 63 -37.49 -10.12 -25.24
C THR A 63 -37.22 -10.34 -23.75
N ARG A 64 -37.93 -11.28 -23.12
CA ARG A 64 -37.73 -11.71 -21.70
C ARG A 64 -36.38 -12.40 -21.45
N ALA A 65 -35.46 -12.36 -22.42
CA ALA A 65 -34.16 -13.02 -22.35
C ALA A 65 -33.29 -12.38 -21.25
N GLN A 66 -33.31 -11.06 -21.10
CA GLN A 66 -32.55 -10.34 -20.07
C GLN A 66 -33.06 -10.69 -18.65
N ASP A 67 -34.38 -10.67 -18.44
CA ASP A 67 -35.00 -11.06 -17.16
C ASP A 67 -34.64 -12.51 -16.80
N SER A 68 -34.75 -13.43 -17.77
CA SER A 68 -34.38 -14.83 -17.55
C SER A 68 -32.88 -15.02 -17.27
N LEU A 69 -32.02 -14.15 -17.85
CA LEU A 69 -30.58 -14.18 -17.61
C LEU A 69 -30.27 -13.71 -16.18
N LEU A 70 -30.94 -12.65 -15.71
CA LEU A 70 -30.82 -12.11 -14.36
C LEU A 70 -31.34 -13.08 -13.31
N GLU A 71 -32.49 -13.71 -13.55
CA GLU A 71 -33.09 -14.67 -12.63
C GLU A 71 -32.24 -15.96 -12.54
N ALA A 72 -31.68 -16.40 -13.67
CA ALA A 72 -30.68 -17.47 -13.67
C ALA A 72 -29.40 -17.08 -12.92
N SER A 73 -28.94 -15.83 -13.02
CA SER A 73 -27.79 -15.34 -12.25
C SER A 73 -28.07 -15.33 -10.73
N ARG A 74 -29.27 -14.89 -10.33
CA ARG A 74 -29.72 -14.90 -8.94
C ARG A 74 -29.80 -16.32 -8.36
N SER A 75 -30.42 -17.25 -9.09
CA SER A 75 -30.50 -18.64 -8.62
C SER A 75 -29.14 -19.32 -8.53
N VAL A 76 -28.22 -18.99 -9.44
CA VAL A 76 -26.82 -19.41 -9.35
C VAL A 76 -26.16 -18.86 -8.07
N LEU A 77 -26.34 -17.57 -7.78
CA LEU A 77 -25.81 -16.96 -6.55
C LEU A 77 -26.38 -17.65 -5.31
N ASP A 78 -27.69 -17.87 -5.25
CA ASP A 78 -28.33 -18.55 -4.12
C ASP A 78 -27.78 -19.97 -3.91
N ASN A 79 -27.58 -20.72 -4.99
CA ASN A 79 -26.98 -22.06 -4.93
C ASN A 79 -25.51 -22.01 -4.45
N VAL A 80 -24.72 -21.04 -4.93
CA VAL A 80 -23.32 -20.86 -4.52
C VAL A 80 -23.22 -20.41 -3.06
N LEU A 81 -24.13 -19.56 -2.60
CA LEU A 81 -24.19 -19.08 -1.23
C LEU A 81 -24.75 -20.15 -0.27
N GLY A 82 -25.66 -21.00 -0.75
CA GLY A 82 -26.23 -22.12 0.01
C GLY A 82 -25.27 -23.31 0.16
N TYR A 83 -24.14 -23.33 -0.56
CA TYR A 83 -23.14 -24.39 -0.42
C TYR A 83 -22.45 -24.32 0.95
N THR A 84 -22.64 -25.36 1.75
CA THR A 84 -21.95 -25.52 3.04
C THR A 84 -20.48 -25.80 2.82
N ARG A 85 -19.61 -24.87 3.22
CA ARG A 85 -18.16 -25.06 3.18
C ARG A 85 -17.74 -25.98 4.32
N ILE A 86 -17.09 -27.10 3.99
CA ILE A 86 -16.56 -28.07 4.95
C ILE A 86 -15.03 -27.99 4.93
N HIS A 87 -14.40 -28.19 6.09
CA HIS A 87 -12.96 -28.32 6.18
C HIS A 87 -12.48 -29.50 5.32
N ARG A 88 -11.38 -29.32 4.60
CA ARG A 88 -10.72 -30.43 3.91
C ARG A 88 -10.01 -31.27 4.96
N GLU A 89 -10.39 -32.54 5.07
CA GLU A 89 -10.00 -33.49 6.13
C GLU A 89 -8.50 -33.46 6.50
N ASP A 90 -7.62 -33.14 5.55
CA ASP A 90 -6.17 -33.27 5.71
C ASP A 90 -5.39 -31.94 5.74
N SER A 91 -6.07 -30.79 5.75
CA SER A 91 -5.40 -29.47 5.61
C SER A 91 -5.84 -28.37 6.58
N TRP A 92 -6.69 -28.68 7.55
CA TRP A 92 -7.11 -27.72 8.56
C TRP A 92 -6.20 -27.79 9.79
N ILE A 93 -6.17 -26.69 10.54
CA ILE A 93 -5.48 -26.59 11.83
C ILE A 93 -6.50 -26.21 12.91
N ARG A 94 -6.31 -26.73 14.13
CA ARG A 94 -7.12 -26.30 15.28
C ARG A 94 -6.56 -25.03 15.90
N GLY A 95 -7.44 -24.06 16.17
CA GLY A 95 -7.15 -22.85 16.93
C GLY A 95 -7.98 -22.77 18.20
N TRP A 96 -7.35 -22.43 19.32
CA TRP A 96 -7.98 -22.27 20.63
C TRP A 96 -8.16 -20.79 20.96
N CYS A 97 -9.39 -20.38 21.25
CA CYS A 97 -9.74 -19.00 21.57
C CYS A 97 -9.51 -18.70 23.06
N PHE A 98 -8.56 -17.81 23.35
CA PHE A 98 -8.19 -17.36 24.69
C PHE A 98 -8.11 -15.82 24.74
N PRO A 99 -9.25 -15.11 24.73
CA PRO A 99 -9.29 -13.65 24.58
C PRO A 99 -8.62 -12.88 25.74
N ASP A 100 -8.63 -13.45 26.94
CA ASP A 100 -8.13 -12.78 28.15
C ASP A 100 -6.74 -13.23 28.60
N TRP A 101 -6.10 -14.14 27.87
CA TRP A 101 -4.84 -14.76 28.31
C TRP A 101 -3.71 -13.75 28.50
N TRP A 102 -3.61 -12.79 27.57
CA TRP A 102 -2.60 -11.74 27.59
C TRP A 102 -3.06 -10.44 28.28
N SER A 103 -4.24 -10.42 28.90
CA SER A 103 -4.83 -9.20 29.49
C SER A 103 -3.94 -8.53 30.54
N LYS A 104 -3.27 -9.33 31.39
CA LYS A 104 -2.47 -8.89 32.55
C LYS A 104 -0.97 -8.66 32.27
N VAL A 105 -0.54 -8.56 31.00
CA VAL A 105 0.90 -8.46 30.64
C VAL A 105 1.40 -7.00 30.65
N GLU A 106 0.89 -6.16 31.54
CA GLU A 106 1.18 -4.71 31.52
C GLU A 106 2.54 -4.31 32.12
N GLU A 107 3.23 -5.17 32.88
CA GLU A 107 4.34 -4.70 33.72
C GLU A 107 5.76 -5.00 33.21
N ALA A 108 5.93 -5.59 32.04
CA ALA A 108 7.25 -6.09 31.63
C ALA A 108 7.62 -5.69 30.20
N GLY A 109 7.73 -4.38 29.97
CA GLY A 109 8.45 -3.75 28.86
C GLY A 109 8.19 -4.45 27.53
N GLU A 110 6.92 -4.46 27.12
CA GLU A 110 6.52 -5.09 25.87
C GLU A 110 7.39 -4.56 24.72
N LYS A 111 7.93 -5.45 23.89
CA LYS A 111 8.37 -5.04 22.56
C LYS A 111 7.09 -4.68 21.80
N GLU A 112 6.72 -3.40 21.81
CA GLU A 112 5.45 -2.85 21.29
C GLU A 112 5.03 -3.40 19.92
N GLY A 113 5.97 -3.87 19.09
CA GLY A 113 5.69 -4.51 17.79
C GLY A 113 5.09 -5.93 17.81
N LEU A 114 4.89 -6.58 18.96
CA LEU A 114 4.35 -7.95 19.01
C LEU A 114 2.82 -8.04 19.13
N TRP A 115 2.15 -6.96 19.54
CA TRP A 115 0.69 -6.90 19.73
C TRP A 115 0.15 -8.03 20.62
N LEU A 116 0.86 -8.40 21.69
CA LEU A 116 0.54 -9.58 22.50
C LEU A 116 -0.86 -9.51 23.11
N ARG A 117 -1.24 -8.34 23.63
CA ARG A 117 -2.56 -8.13 24.25
C ARG A 117 -3.74 -8.36 23.30
N ASP A 118 -3.51 -8.18 22.00
CA ASP A 118 -4.53 -8.33 20.96
C ASP A 118 -4.54 -9.73 20.34
N ARG A 119 -3.59 -10.60 20.70
CA ARG A 119 -3.56 -11.97 20.19
C ARG A 119 -4.48 -12.83 21.02
N VAL A 120 -5.49 -13.40 20.36
CA VAL A 120 -6.59 -14.08 21.06
C VAL A 120 -6.73 -15.55 20.68
N VAL A 121 -6.06 -16.02 19.62
CA VAL A 121 -6.13 -17.43 19.21
C VAL A 121 -4.75 -18.07 19.25
N MET A 122 -4.63 -19.19 19.96
CA MET A 122 -3.43 -20.03 19.94
C MET A 122 -3.61 -21.17 18.95
N VAL A 123 -2.62 -21.42 18.09
CA VAL A 123 -2.66 -22.55 17.15
C VAL A 123 -2.08 -23.80 17.80
N GLU A 124 -2.80 -24.92 17.71
CA GLU A 124 -2.37 -26.21 18.29
C GLU A 124 -1.15 -26.78 17.54
N HIS A 125 -1.25 -26.85 16.22
CA HIS A 125 -0.20 -27.37 15.34
C HIS A 125 0.17 -26.38 14.25
N GLU A 126 1.45 -26.09 14.14
CA GLU A 126 2.00 -25.20 13.12
C GLU A 126 2.14 -25.95 11.78
N ARG A 127 1.03 -26.15 11.05
CA ARG A 127 1.03 -26.71 9.68
C ARG A 127 0.57 -25.69 8.64
N GLY A 128 1.39 -25.46 7.61
CA GLY A 128 0.98 -24.77 6.38
C GLY A 128 1.84 -23.57 5.98
N THR A 129 1.73 -23.19 4.69
CA THR A 129 2.54 -22.12 4.08
C THR A 129 2.09 -20.69 4.43
N TRP A 130 0.90 -20.55 5.02
CA TRP A 130 0.31 -19.28 5.44
C TRP A 130 1.06 -18.61 6.59
N GLN A 131 1.88 -19.38 7.33
CA GLN A 131 2.69 -18.90 8.45
C GLN A 131 3.78 -17.91 8.05
N LYS A 132 4.04 -17.71 6.76
CA LYS A 132 5.08 -16.76 6.29
C LYS A 132 4.84 -15.34 6.78
N ASP A 133 3.60 -14.92 6.93
CA ASP A 133 3.24 -13.58 7.39
C ASP A 133 2.11 -13.54 8.44
N ILE A 134 1.42 -14.66 8.67
CA ILE A 134 0.38 -14.78 9.69
C ILE A 134 0.93 -15.36 11.00
N GLY A 135 0.52 -14.77 12.12
CA GLY A 135 0.77 -15.26 13.47
C GLY A 135 2.17 -14.96 14.00
N ARG A 136 2.32 -14.97 15.32
CA ARG A 136 3.62 -14.78 16.00
C ARG A 136 3.83 -15.78 17.10
N ALA A 137 5.01 -16.39 17.10
CA ALA A 137 5.47 -17.17 18.24
C ALA A 137 5.99 -16.23 19.33
N VAL A 138 5.50 -16.40 20.56
CA VAL A 138 5.96 -15.59 21.70
C VAL A 138 7.33 -16.11 22.15
N PRO A 139 8.39 -15.28 22.18
CA PRO A 139 9.73 -15.73 22.57
C PRO A 139 9.74 -16.25 24.01
N ALA A 140 10.39 -17.40 24.22
CA ALA A 140 10.42 -18.18 25.47
C ALA A 140 11.22 -17.56 26.63
N HIS A 141 11.31 -16.24 26.71
CA HIS A 141 12.13 -15.55 27.74
C HIS A 141 11.43 -15.48 29.12
N LYS A 142 10.19 -15.97 29.24
CA LYS A 142 9.45 -16.04 30.49
C LYS A 142 8.92 -17.47 30.60
N GLU A 143 9.02 -18.11 31.77
CA GLU A 143 8.49 -19.44 32.12
C GLU A 143 6.95 -19.53 32.04
N ARG A 144 6.31 -18.68 31.24
CA ARG A 144 4.87 -18.59 31.07
C ARG A 144 4.41 -19.59 30.02
N LEU A 145 3.32 -20.27 30.35
CA LEU A 145 2.65 -21.23 29.47
C LEU A 145 2.16 -20.54 28.19
N GLY A 146 2.22 -21.27 27.07
CA GLY A 146 1.92 -20.75 25.73
C GLY A 146 3.06 -19.97 25.08
N THR A 147 4.22 -19.81 25.73
CA THR A 147 5.45 -19.34 25.07
C THR A 147 5.96 -20.39 24.08
N GLY A 148 6.57 -19.95 22.98
CA GLY A 148 6.99 -20.82 21.88
C GLY A 148 5.85 -21.31 20.97
N LYS A 149 4.59 -21.10 21.33
CA LYS A 149 3.42 -21.38 20.48
C LYS A 149 3.08 -20.20 19.57
N LEU A 150 2.48 -20.48 18.42
CA LEU A 150 1.98 -19.48 17.49
C LEU A 150 0.63 -18.89 17.95
N TRP A 151 0.59 -17.57 18.08
CA TRP A 151 -0.61 -16.81 18.43
C TRP A 151 -1.04 -15.89 17.30
N LEU A 152 -2.35 -15.82 17.05
CA LEU A 152 -2.97 -15.05 15.99
C LEU A 152 -3.71 -13.82 16.53
N LEU A 153 -3.66 -12.75 15.75
CA LEU A 153 -4.55 -11.58 15.89
C LEU A 153 -5.96 -11.93 15.40
N PRO A 154 -7.00 -11.16 15.78
CA PRO A 154 -8.38 -11.40 15.34
C PRO A 154 -8.52 -11.45 13.81
N GLU A 155 -7.90 -10.54 13.07
CA GLU A 155 -7.95 -10.53 11.61
C GLU A 155 -7.26 -11.73 10.95
N GLU A 156 -6.17 -12.19 11.56
CA GLU A 156 -5.45 -13.37 11.12
C GLU A 156 -6.32 -14.63 11.33
N ALA A 157 -6.99 -14.71 12.47
CA ALA A 157 -7.88 -15.81 12.83
C ALA A 157 -9.11 -15.86 11.90
N ILE A 158 -9.87 -14.76 11.78
CA ILE A 158 -11.06 -14.71 10.92
C ILE A 158 -10.69 -15.08 9.48
N PHE A 159 -9.55 -14.57 8.96
CA PHE A 159 -9.10 -14.88 7.61
C PHE A 159 -8.84 -16.36 7.38
N LEU A 160 -8.23 -17.06 8.35
CA LEU A 160 -7.99 -18.49 8.24
C LEU A 160 -9.28 -19.32 8.36
N ILE A 161 -10.26 -18.85 9.14
CA ILE A 161 -11.58 -19.49 9.29
C ILE A 161 -12.38 -19.32 8.00
N GLU A 162 -12.48 -18.11 7.44
CA GLU A 162 -13.16 -17.84 6.16
C GLU A 162 -12.61 -18.69 5.00
N ARG A 163 -11.29 -18.96 5.06
CA ARG A 163 -10.59 -19.81 4.10
C ARG A 163 -10.81 -21.31 4.29
N GLY A 164 -11.43 -21.73 5.39
CA GLY A 164 -11.59 -23.12 5.78
C GLY A 164 -10.29 -23.81 6.20
N THR A 165 -9.23 -23.02 6.47
CA THR A 165 -7.91 -23.53 6.88
C THR A 165 -7.76 -23.70 8.38
N MET A 166 -8.61 -23.05 9.17
CA MET A 166 -8.62 -23.17 10.63
C MET A 166 -10.00 -23.52 11.13
N ASP A 167 -10.06 -24.47 12.05
CA ASP A 167 -11.23 -24.78 12.86
C ASP A 167 -11.04 -24.17 14.25
N LEU A 168 -11.98 -23.31 14.67
CA LEU A 168 -11.84 -22.48 15.87
C LEU A 168 -12.62 -23.11 17.02
N TRP A 169 -12.00 -23.20 18.20
CA TRP A 169 -12.58 -23.83 19.38
C TRP A 169 -12.55 -22.90 20.60
N TRP A 170 -13.63 -22.91 21.37
CA TRP A 170 -13.67 -22.36 22.72
C TRP A 170 -13.28 -23.44 23.73
N PRO A 171 -12.22 -23.25 24.53
CA PRO A 171 -11.72 -24.27 25.44
C PRO A 171 -12.61 -24.40 26.68
N ASN A 172 -12.88 -25.64 27.11
CA ASN A 172 -13.45 -25.95 28.43
C ASN A 172 -12.36 -26.19 29.48
N LEU A 173 -11.14 -26.51 29.02
CA LEU A 173 -9.97 -26.75 29.84
C LEU A 173 -9.11 -25.48 29.95
N GLN A 174 -8.28 -25.41 31.00
CA GLN A 174 -7.28 -24.35 31.08
C GLN A 174 -6.13 -24.63 30.11
N LEU A 175 -5.35 -23.60 29.78
CA LEU A 175 -4.28 -23.72 28.78
C LEU A 175 -3.25 -24.79 29.15
N GLU A 176 -3.01 -24.97 30.45
CA GLU A 176 -2.09 -25.96 31.05
C GLU A 176 -2.44 -27.40 30.66
N ASP A 177 -3.72 -27.70 30.54
CA ASP A 177 -4.24 -29.04 30.26
C ASP A 177 -4.32 -29.32 28.76
N ILE A 178 -4.38 -28.26 27.94
CA ILE A 178 -4.37 -28.33 26.48
C ILE A 178 -2.95 -28.44 25.94
N LEU A 179 -1.98 -27.79 26.60
CA LEU A 179 -0.59 -27.85 26.18
C LEU A 179 -0.01 -29.28 26.37
N PRO A 180 0.78 -29.77 25.39
CA PRO A 180 1.42 -31.07 25.51
C PRO A 180 2.42 -31.08 26.68
N ASP A 181 2.62 -32.25 27.28
CA ASP A 181 3.62 -32.46 28.34
C ASP A 181 5.05 -32.20 27.84
N ALA A 182 6.01 -32.13 28.77
CA ALA A 182 7.44 -31.94 28.47
C ALA A 182 7.99 -32.99 27.48
N ASP A 183 7.37 -34.18 27.41
CA ASP A 183 7.71 -35.27 26.49
C ASP A 183 7.03 -35.13 25.10
N GLY A 184 6.32 -34.03 24.85
CA GLY A 184 5.65 -33.73 23.58
C GLY A 184 4.38 -34.54 23.30
N LYS A 185 3.92 -35.36 24.26
CA LYS A 185 2.65 -36.10 24.16
C LYS A 185 1.49 -35.20 24.57
N PRO A 186 0.37 -35.20 23.83
CA PRO A 186 -0.83 -34.48 24.25
C PRO A 186 -1.35 -35.11 25.55
N LYS A 187 -1.70 -34.28 26.54
CA LYS A 187 -2.24 -34.72 27.85
C LYS A 187 -3.62 -35.37 27.72
N THR A 188 -4.39 -34.91 26.74
CA THR A 188 -5.75 -35.38 26.45
C THR A 188 -5.80 -35.82 24.99
N ASP A 189 -6.60 -36.83 24.66
CA ASP A 189 -6.77 -37.26 23.27
C ASP A 189 -7.56 -36.19 22.49
N MET A 190 -6.86 -35.24 21.88
CA MET A 190 -7.44 -34.09 21.17
C MET A 190 -7.95 -34.47 19.77
N GLY A 191 -8.61 -35.62 19.62
CA GLY A 191 -9.21 -36.05 18.35
C GLY A 191 -10.14 -34.98 17.75
N PRO A 192 -10.41 -35.01 16.43
CA PRO A 192 -11.22 -34.00 15.73
C PRO A 192 -12.59 -33.77 16.40
N ASP A 193 -13.18 -34.83 16.96
CA ASP A 193 -14.51 -34.84 17.54
C ASP A 193 -14.51 -34.94 19.08
N ASN A 194 -13.41 -34.57 19.75
CA ASN A 194 -13.40 -34.57 21.21
C ASN A 194 -14.08 -33.28 21.75
N TYR A 195 -15.39 -33.35 21.99
CA TYR A 195 -16.16 -32.24 22.56
C TYR A 195 -15.97 -32.06 24.07
N ASP A 196 -15.29 -32.99 24.75
CA ASP A 196 -15.02 -32.86 26.19
C ASP A 196 -13.97 -31.76 26.46
N VAL A 197 -13.12 -31.46 25.48
CA VAL A 197 -12.04 -30.47 25.61
C VAL A 197 -12.47 -29.04 25.27
N GLY A 198 -13.59 -28.87 24.55
CA GLY A 198 -14.10 -27.57 24.15
C GLY A 198 -15.27 -27.61 23.18
N LEU A 199 -15.74 -26.42 22.79
CA LEU A 199 -16.84 -26.20 21.87
C LEU A 199 -16.32 -25.65 20.53
N PRO A 200 -16.57 -26.29 19.37
CA PRO A 200 -16.25 -25.68 18.08
C PRO A 200 -17.14 -24.45 17.83
N LEU A 201 -16.53 -23.41 17.28
CA LEU A 201 -17.16 -22.13 17.01
C LEU A 201 -17.44 -21.98 15.53
N SER A 202 -18.66 -21.53 15.19
CA SER A 202 -19.02 -21.23 13.81
C SER A 202 -18.30 -19.98 13.29
N LEU A 203 -18.40 -19.74 11.98
CA LEU A 203 -17.94 -18.50 11.37
C LEU A 203 -18.66 -17.28 11.97
N GLU A 204 -19.99 -17.36 12.19
CA GLU A 204 -20.71 -16.25 12.81
C GLU A 204 -20.24 -16.00 14.25
N ALA A 205 -19.96 -17.07 14.99
CA ALA A 205 -19.41 -16.95 16.35
C ALA A 205 -18.04 -16.25 16.32
N ALA A 206 -17.15 -16.63 15.40
CA ALA A 206 -15.86 -15.97 15.23
C ALA A 206 -16.00 -14.47 14.90
N TYR A 207 -16.93 -14.11 14.00
CA TYR A 207 -17.24 -12.71 13.71
C TYR A 207 -17.75 -11.96 14.95
N SER A 208 -18.64 -12.58 15.73
CA SER A 208 -19.17 -11.94 16.94
C SER A 208 -18.11 -11.72 18.03
N LEU A 209 -17.12 -12.62 18.11
CA LEU A 209 -16.04 -12.53 19.11
C LEU A 209 -14.96 -11.54 18.72
N PHE A 210 -14.59 -11.50 17.43
CA PHE A 210 -13.39 -10.81 16.95
C PHE A 210 -13.67 -9.48 16.24
N ILE A 211 -14.91 -9.23 15.80
CA ILE A 211 -15.30 -7.91 15.28
C ILE A 211 -15.83 -7.04 16.42
N GLY A 212 -15.33 -5.81 16.51
CA GLY A 212 -15.75 -4.85 17.53
C GLY A 212 -15.44 -3.41 17.15
N ASN A 213 -15.54 -2.51 18.12
CA ASN A 213 -15.18 -1.11 17.92
C ASN A 213 -13.67 -0.91 18.01
N GLU A 214 -13.22 0.25 17.53
CA GLU A 214 -11.82 0.62 17.58
C GLU A 214 -11.32 0.73 19.04
N GLY A 215 -10.15 0.15 19.31
CA GLY A 215 -9.55 0.11 20.65
C GLY A 215 -10.05 -1.03 21.55
N GLU A 216 -11.04 -1.81 21.13
CA GLU A 216 -11.43 -3.02 21.87
C GLU A 216 -10.33 -4.10 21.77
N ARG A 217 -9.82 -4.54 22.93
CA ARG A 217 -8.77 -5.56 23.02
C ARG A 217 -9.19 -6.83 22.30
N GLY A 218 -8.26 -7.38 21.51
CA GLY A 218 -8.48 -8.67 20.87
C GLY A 218 -9.56 -8.68 19.80
N LYS A 219 -10.00 -7.48 19.38
CA LYS A 219 -10.94 -7.27 18.30
C LYS A 219 -10.35 -6.40 17.20
N ILE A 220 -11.03 -6.40 16.08
CA ILE A 220 -10.74 -5.54 14.93
C ILE A 220 -12.04 -4.96 14.40
N THR A 221 -12.00 -3.76 13.82
CA THR A 221 -13.20 -3.22 13.18
C THR A 221 -13.50 -3.97 11.87
N LEU A 222 -14.77 -4.03 11.49
CA LEU A 222 -15.17 -4.68 10.23
C LEU A 222 -14.46 -4.07 9.00
N PRO A 223 -14.34 -2.73 8.85
CA PRO A 223 -13.58 -2.13 7.75
C PRO A 223 -12.12 -2.56 7.71
N GLN A 224 -11.44 -2.59 8.86
CA GLN A 224 -10.05 -3.03 8.94
C GLN A 224 -9.89 -4.50 8.53
N TYR A 225 -10.82 -5.37 8.94
CA TYR A 225 -10.85 -6.76 8.49
C TYR A 225 -11.08 -6.89 6.98
N GLN A 226 -12.00 -6.12 6.41
CA GLN A 226 -12.27 -6.12 4.97
C GLN A 226 -11.02 -5.73 4.17
N VAL A 227 -10.31 -4.68 4.59
CA VAL A 227 -9.03 -4.28 3.99
C VAL A 227 -7.97 -5.36 4.12
N TYR A 228 -7.81 -5.92 5.33
CA TYR A 228 -6.86 -7.02 5.58
C TYR A 228 -7.11 -8.19 4.64
N SER A 229 -8.35 -8.68 4.61
CA SER A 229 -8.75 -9.84 3.81
C SER A 229 -8.61 -9.58 2.30
N HIS A 230 -8.89 -8.36 1.84
CA HIS A 230 -8.68 -7.93 0.45
C HIS A 230 -7.18 -7.97 0.07
N LEU A 231 -6.32 -7.34 0.86
CA LEU A 231 -4.87 -7.32 0.64
C LEU A 231 -4.25 -8.72 0.69
N LYS A 232 -4.70 -9.56 1.63
CA LYS A 232 -4.25 -10.96 1.74
C LYS A 232 -4.65 -11.79 0.53
N ARG A 233 -5.88 -11.63 0.01
CA ARG A 233 -6.32 -12.31 -1.21
C ARG A 233 -5.56 -11.84 -2.45
N ALA A 234 -5.15 -10.57 -2.49
CA ALA A 234 -4.30 -10.03 -3.55
C ALA A 234 -2.83 -10.52 -3.48
N GLY A 235 -2.46 -11.29 -2.45
CA GLY A 235 -1.14 -11.93 -2.36
C GLY A 235 -0.05 -11.05 -1.75
N PHE A 236 -0.42 -10.01 -1.01
CA PHE A 236 0.52 -9.21 -0.22
C PHE A 236 0.81 -9.86 1.13
N TYR A 237 1.96 -9.53 1.70
CA TYR A 237 2.21 -9.74 3.12
C TYR A 237 1.67 -8.55 3.90
N VAL A 238 0.90 -8.80 4.96
CA VAL A 238 0.22 -7.76 5.73
C VAL A 238 0.50 -7.96 7.21
N LEU A 239 1.00 -6.92 7.87
CA LEU A 239 1.20 -6.89 9.32
C LEU A 239 0.55 -5.62 9.88
N ARG A 240 0.02 -5.72 11.10
CA ARG A 240 -0.40 -4.54 11.87
C ARG A 240 0.82 -3.64 12.10
N ALA A 241 0.70 -2.36 11.77
CA ALA A 241 1.72 -1.35 12.06
C ALA A 241 1.97 -1.30 13.57
N PRO A 242 3.17 -0.97 14.06
CA PRO A 242 3.40 -0.74 15.49
C PRO A 242 2.62 0.51 15.96
N PRO A 243 2.37 0.66 17.28
CA PRO A 243 1.80 1.89 17.83
C PRO A 243 2.61 3.12 17.38
N TYR A 244 1.92 4.24 17.19
CA TYR A 244 2.62 5.49 16.88
C TYR A 244 3.42 5.95 18.10
N GLU A 245 4.74 5.96 17.98
CA GLU A 245 5.63 6.59 18.94
C GLU A 245 5.90 8.03 18.49
N ALA A 246 5.48 9.00 19.31
CA ALA A 246 5.81 10.39 19.05
C ALA A 246 7.34 10.56 19.08
N PRO A 247 7.95 11.20 18.08
CA PRO A 247 9.38 11.46 18.10
C PRO A 247 9.69 12.30 19.35
N THR A 248 10.55 11.78 20.22
CA THR A 248 11.07 12.54 21.35
C THR A 248 11.91 13.69 20.79
N SER A 249 11.32 14.88 20.74
CA SER A 249 12.01 16.09 20.32
C SER A 249 13.11 16.39 21.32
N THR A 250 14.30 15.85 21.10
CA THR A 250 15.50 16.46 21.69
C THR A 250 15.65 17.81 21.01
N PRO A 251 15.57 18.94 21.74
CA PRO A 251 15.74 20.23 21.13
C PRO A 251 17.14 20.26 20.51
N GLN A 252 17.22 20.28 19.18
CA GLN A 252 18.47 20.49 18.50
C GLN A 252 18.98 21.87 18.94
N SER A 253 19.99 21.89 19.81
CA SER A 253 20.64 23.11 20.20
C SER A 253 21.24 23.74 18.95
N LYS A 254 20.68 24.88 18.51
CA LYS A 254 21.27 25.67 17.43
C LYS A 254 22.72 25.94 17.80
N THR A 255 23.66 25.51 16.95
CA THR A 255 25.07 25.83 17.17
C THR A 255 25.26 27.36 17.16
N LEU A 256 26.20 27.90 17.94
CA LEU A 256 26.46 29.35 17.99
C LEU A 256 26.68 29.96 16.59
N TRP A 257 27.26 29.18 15.67
CA TRP A 257 27.40 29.54 14.26
C TRP A 257 26.06 29.60 13.51
N GLN A 258 25.13 28.66 13.71
CA GLN A 258 23.79 28.74 13.13
C GLN A 258 23.01 29.95 13.66
N TRP A 259 23.20 30.32 14.93
CA TRP A 259 22.64 31.56 15.48
C TRP A 259 23.29 32.82 14.86
N LEU A 260 24.62 32.86 14.75
CA LEU A 260 25.35 33.96 14.11
C LEU A 260 24.95 34.11 12.63
N PHE A 261 24.84 33.00 11.89
CA PHE A 261 24.40 33.01 10.49
C PHE A 261 22.90 33.29 10.34
N SER A 262 22.07 33.08 11.37
CA SER A 262 20.66 33.48 11.30
C SER A 262 20.46 34.99 11.18
N PHE A 263 21.42 35.81 11.65
CA PHE A 263 21.42 37.26 11.42
C PHE A 263 21.80 37.64 9.99
N PHE A 264 22.55 36.79 9.28
CA PHE A 264 22.97 37.01 7.89
C PHE A 264 22.06 36.30 6.87
N SER A 265 21.34 35.25 7.29
CA SER A 265 20.27 34.58 6.54
C SER A 265 18.96 35.37 6.66
N SER A 266 19.04 36.68 6.43
CA SER A 266 17.86 37.41 5.97
C SER A 266 17.68 36.99 4.52
N GLU A 267 16.89 35.95 4.31
CA GLU A 267 16.29 35.66 3.02
C GLU A 267 15.56 36.96 2.66
N SER A 268 16.20 37.76 1.79
CA SER A 268 15.81 39.12 1.50
C SER A 268 14.47 39.06 0.77
N GLN A 269 13.40 38.98 1.54
CA GLN A 269 12.04 39.12 1.08
C GLN A 269 12.02 40.38 0.22
N PRO A 270 11.70 40.28 -1.08
CA PRO A 270 11.69 41.44 -1.95
C PRO A 270 10.79 42.49 -1.30
N LYS A 271 11.24 43.74 -1.21
CA LYS A 271 10.47 44.84 -0.60
C LYS A 271 9.09 44.91 -1.26
N ARG A 272 8.07 44.40 -0.56
CA ARG A 272 6.68 44.37 -1.04
C ARG A 272 6.08 45.74 -0.80
N ASN A 273 5.58 46.38 -1.85
CA ASN A 273 4.78 47.58 -1.68
C ASN A 273 3.36 47.13 -1.27
N PRO A 274 2.78 47.69 -0.20
CA PRO A 274 1.45 47.31 0.27
C PRO A 274 0.32 47.72 -0.69
N HIS A 275 0.63 48.61 -1.64
CA HIS A 275 -0.33 49.11 -2.63
C HIS A 275 0.28 49.02 -4.04
N GLY A 276 -0.56 48.70 -5.02
CA GLY A 276 -0.18 48.58 -6.43
C GLY A 276 -0.25 47.14 -6.98
N PRO A 277 0.20 46.92 -8.22
CA PRO A 277 0.19 45.59 -8.83
C PRO A 277 1.17 44.65 -8.12
N LEU A 278 0.81 43.36 -8.03
CA LEU A 278 1.62 42.31 -7.38
C LEU A 278 3.03 42.19 -7.97
N VAL A 279 3.15 42.43 -9.28
CA VAL A 279 4.43 42.54 -9.98
C VAL A 279 4.66 44.02 -10.28
N GLN A 280 5.76 44.57 -9.77
CA GLN A 280 6.12 45.96 -9.99
C GLN A 280 6.36 46.22 -11.49
N PRO A 281 5.84 47.30 -12.07
CA PRO A 281 6.15 47.67 -13.45
C PRO A 281 7.66 47.89 -13.61
N GLY A 282 8.28 47.23 -14.58
CA GLY A 282 9.73 47.32 -14.79
C GLY A 282 10.24 46.37 -15.87
N LEU A 283 11.52 46.50 -16.21
CA LEU A 283 12.19 45.61 -17.16
C LEU A 283 12.75 44.38 -16.43
N TYR A 284 12.19 43.20 -16.72
CA TYR A 284 12.66 41.92 -16.20
C TYR A 284 13.48 41.17 -17.24
N ARG A 285 14.69 40.74 -16.89
CA ARG A 285 15.58 39.94 -17.77
C ARG A 285 15.55 38.44 -17.47
N ALA A 286 14.89 38.06 -16.38
CA ALA A 286 14.66 36.70 -15.94
C ALA A 286 13.25 36.64 -15.34
N TYR A 287 12.66 35.45 -15.35
CA TYR A 287 11.36 35.17 -14.74
C TYR A 287 11.47 35.05 -13.22
N ARG A 288 12.61 34.63 -12.68
CA ARG A 288 12.82 34.49 -11.22
C ARG A 288 12.34 35.71 -10.39
N PRO A 289 12.76 36.97 -10.67
CA PRO A 289 12.32 38.12 -9.88
C PRO A 289 10.81 38.42 -9.98
N ILE A 290 10.13 37.96 -11.04
CA ILE A 290 8.68 38.07 -11.19
C ILE A 290 7.99 37.05 -10.27
N TYR A 291 8.42 35.79 -10.34
CA TYR A 291 7.86 34.72 -9.50
C TYR A 291 8.15 34.91 -8.01
N ASP A 292 9.26 35.55 -7.64
CA ASP A 292 9.58 35.92 -6.27
C ASP A 292 8.62 37.00 -5.73
N GLN A 293 8.16 37.93 -6.58
CA GLN A 293 7.14 38.92 -6.22
C GLN A 293 5.74 38.29 -6.13
N LEU A 294 5.42 37.32 -6.99
CA LEU A 294 4.16 36.57 -6.94
C LEU A 294 4.09 35.56 -5.78
N ALA A 295 5.19 35.28 -5.08
CA ALA A 295 5.25 34.34 -3.96
C ALA A 295 4.64 34.93 -2.67
N ILE A 296 3.34 35.27 -2.70
CA ILE A 296 2.64 35.95 -1.59
C ILE A 296 2.65 35.08 -0.33
N LEU A 297 2.25 33.80 -0.48
CA LEU A 297 2.18 32.83 0.59
C LEU A 297 3.51 32.06 0.73
N PRO A 298 3.94 31.73 1.97
CA PRO A 298 5.04 30.80 2.19
C PRO A 298 4.75 29.48 1.47
N ARG A 299 5.74 28.99 0.73
CA ARG A 299 5.63 27.70 0.04
C ARG A 299 5.98 26.60 1.02
N HIS A 300 5.18 25.54 1.04
CA HIS A 300 5.52 24.34 1.81
C HIS A 300 6.85 23.77 1.32
N LYS A 301 7.73 23.45 2.26
CA LYS A 301 9.02 22.81 2.00
C LYS A 301 9.07 21.52 2.81
N PRO A 302 9.10 20.36 2.15
CA PRO A 302 9.16 19.09 2.85
C PRO A 302 10.52 18.94 3.52
N LEU A 303 10.50 18.76 4.84
CA LEU A 303 11.71 18.56 5.64
C LEU A 303 11.78 17.11 6.14
N PRO A 304 12.98 16.51 6.23
CA PRO A 304 13.15 15.18 6.82
C PRO A 304 12.58 15.10 8.24
N THR A 305 12.78 16.16 9.02
CA THR A 305 12.20 16.35 10.34
C THR A 305 11.31 17.59 10.31
N PRO A 306 9.99 17.44 10.48
CA PRO A 306 9.09 18.58 10.48
C PRO A 306 9.31 19.41 11.77
N PRO A 307 9.11 20.73 11.71
CA PRO A 307 9.36 21.63 12.85
C PRO A 307 8.34 21.46 13.98
N VAL A 308 7.11 21.08 13.62
CA VAL A 308 6.02 20.71 14.51
C VAL A 308 5.61 19.31 14.11
N VAL A 309 5.34 18.43 15.08
CA VAL A 309 4.87 17.07 14.82
C VAL A 309 3.49 16.96 15.43
N HIS A 310 2.50 16.64 14.60
CA HIS A 310 1.14 16.39 15.03
C HIS A 310 0.92 14.89 15.22
N PRO A 311 0.40 14.43 16.38
CA PRO A 311 0.09 13.03 16.56
C PRO A 311 -1.07 12.64 15.64
N PRO A 312 -0.98 11.53 14.88
CA PRO A 312 -2.08 11.05 14.06
C PRO A 312 -3.26 10.64 14.95
N GLN A 313 -4.47 10.93 14.50
CA GLN A 313 -5.72 10.65 15.22
C GLN A 313 -6.57 9.66 14.44
N ASP A 314 -7.41 8.91 15.15
CA ASP A 314 -8.33 7.97 14.52
C ASP A 314 -9.41 8.71 13.72
N PRO A 315 -9.78 8.24 12.52
CA PRO A 315 -9.30 7.02 11.81
C PRO A 315 -8.04 7.26 10.94
N TRP A 316 -7.50 8.49 10.91
CA TRP A 316 -6.38 8.93 10.08
C TRP A 316 -5.02 8.56 10.68
N ARG A 317 -4.81 7.27 10.95
CA ARG A 317 -3.52 6.69 11.37
C ARG A 317 -3.15 5.47 10.54
N VAL A 318 -1.85 5.22 10.38
CA VAL A 318 -1.38 3.99 9.72
C VAL A 318 -1.72 2.78 10.60
N PHE A 319 -2.51 1.86 10.06
CA PHE A 319 -2.92 0.64 10.74
C PHE A 319 -2.23 -0.61 10.19
N PHE A 320 -1.99 -0.67 8.88
CA PHE A 320 -1.29 -1.79 8.25
C PHE A 320 0.01 -1.38 7.56
N HIS A 321 1.03 -2.21 7.74
CA HIS A 321 2.21 -2.26 6.90
C HIS A 321 2.07 -3.41 5.92
N VAL A 322 2.40 -3.15 4.65
CA VAL A 322 2.15 -4.09 3.55
C VAL A 322 3.38 -4.22 2.66
N TRP A 323 3.70 -5.47 2.27
CA TRP A 323 4.83 -5.82 1.41
C TRP A 323 4.39 -6.65 0.22
N LYS A 324 5.04 -6.45 -0.91
CA LYS A 324 4.88 -7.24 -2.13
C LYS A 324 5.52 -8.61 -1.97
N SER A 325 4.87 -9.65 -2.49
CA SER A 325 5.38 -11.03 -2.43
C SER A 325 6.56 -11.31 -3.37
N GLY A 326 6.77 -10.50 -4.41
CA GLY A 326 7.89 -10.60 -5.35
C GLY A 326 9.12 -9.75 -5.00
N GLY A 327 9.17 -9.17 -3.79
CA GLY A 327 10.23 -8.27 -3.35
C GLY A 327 11.42 -8.95 -2.67
N PRO A 328 12.20 -8.19 -1.86
CA PRO A 328 13.25 -8.73 -0.99
C PRO A 328 12.75 -9.87 -0.09
N PRO A 329 13.65 -10.74 0.43
CA PRO A 329 13.27 -11.82 1.33
C PRO A 329 12.52 -11.28 2.55
N PHE A 330 11.27 -11.69 2.71
CA PHE A 330 10.41 -11.26 3.79
C PHE A 330 10.61 -12.14 5.03
N SER A 331 10.75 -11.50 6.19
CA SER A 331 10.77 -12.17 7.49
C SER A 331 9.80 -11.47 8.43
N LYS A 332 8.90 -12.22 9.07
CA LYS A 332 8.03 -11.67 10.11
C LYS A 332 8.86 -10.99 11.19
N LYS A 333 9.89 -11.66 11.72
CA LYS A 333 10.61 -11.21 12.92
C LYS A 333 11.28 -9.85 12.71
N ASN A 334 11.94 -9.69 11.57
CA ASN A 334 12.62 -8.47 11.16
C ASN A 334 12.23 -8.17 9.71
N PRO A 335 11.05 -7.56 9.48
CA PRO A 335 10.60 -7.29 8.12
C PRO A 335 11.44 -6.16 7.52
N PRO A 336 11.65 -6.15 6.19
CA PRO A 336 12.23 -4.99 5.51
C PRO A 336 11.28 -3.77 5.63
N PRO A 337 11.71 -2.56 5.22
CA PRO A 337 10.81 -1.42 5.12
C PRO A 337 9.55 -1.78 4.30
N PRO A 338 8.34 -1.39 4.74
CA PRO A 338 7.12 -1.70 4.01
C PRO A 338 7.05 -0.94 2.70
N ASP A 339 6.56 -1.64 1.66
CA ASP A 339 6.29 -1.04 0.35
C ASP A 339 5.13 -0.05 0.43
N PHE A 340 4.14 -0.36 1.27
CA PHE A 340 2.94 0.44 1.45
C PHE A 340 2.56 0.54 2.92
N ARG A 341 2.04 1.71 3.29
CA ARG A 341 1.47 2.01 4.61
C ARG A 341 0.00 2.38 4.40
N PHE A 342 -0.90 1.67 5.07
CA PHE A 342 -2.33 1.87 4.94
C PHE A 342 -2.95 2.44 6.21
N ALA A 343 -3.64 3.56 6.08
CA ALA A 343 -4.70 3.94 7.00
C ALA A 343 -6.03 3.33 6.52
N VAL A 344 -6.92 3.01 7.44
CA VAL A 344 -8.24 2.43 7.13
C VAL A 344 -9.31 3.40 7.59
N VAL A 345 -10.23 3.74 6.70
CA VAL A 345 -11.26 4.74 6.94
C VAL A 345 -12.60 4.20 6.46
N ASP A 346 -13.63 4.31 7.31
CA ASP A 346 -15.00 3.96 6.97
C ASP A 346 -15.74 5.19 6.42
N ALA A 347 -16.16 5.15 5.16
CA ALA A 347 -16.84 6.26 4.49
C ALA A 347 -18.24 6.55 5.05
N SER A 348 -18.83 5.63 5.81
CA SER A 348 -20.17 5.83 6.38
C SER A 348 -20.18 6.81 7.55
N ASP A 349 -19.12 6.81 8.36
CA ASP A 349 -19.01 7.62 9.58
C ASP A 349 -17.98 8.76 9.46
N THR A 350 -17.26 8.84 8.33
CA THR A 350 -16.13 9.77 8.17
C THR A 350 -16.26 10.63 6.92
N CYS A 351 -15.89 11.90 7.07
CA CYS A 351 -15.86 12.87 5.99
C CYS A 351 -14.45 13.03 5.41
N VAL A 352 -14.32 13.89 4.39
CA VAL A 352 -13.02 14.32 3.85
C VAL A 352 -12.14 14.86 4.98
N PRO A 353 -10.87 14.41 5.07
CA PRO A 353 -9.99 14.80 6.16
C PRO A 353 -9.64 16.28 6.11
N THR A 354 -9.43 16.87 7.28
CA THR A 354 -8.88 18.22 7.40
C THR A 354 -7.39 18.24 7.03
N LEU A 355 -6.87 19.44 6.75
CA LEU A 355 -5.45 19.62 6.47
C LEU A 355 -4.57 19.09 7.62
N GLU A 356 -4.89 19.45 8.87
CA GLU A 356 -4.15 19.02 10.06
C GLU A 356 -4.12 17.49 10.21
N GLN A 357 -5.23 16.81 9.90
CA GLN A 357 -5.32 15.35 9.97
C GLN A 357 -4.45 14.66 8.89
N ILE A 358 -4.46 15.17 7.66
CA ILE A 358 -3.58 14.66 6.59
C ILE A 358 -2.12 14.97 6.89
N GLU A 359 -1.80 16.16 7.41
CA GLU A 359 -0.45 16.54 7.82
C GLU A 359 0.06 15.58 8.90
N ALA A 360 -0.70 15.37 9.98
CA ALA A 360 -0.35 14.42 11.04
C ALA A 360 -0.15 12.98 10.50
N LEU A 361 -1.03 12.53 9.59
CA LEU A 361 -0.92 11.22 8.97
C LEU A 361 0.35 11.10 8.12
N LEU A 362 0.67 12.10 7.29
CA LEU A 362 1.87 12.10 6.46
C LEU A 362 3.13 12.19 7.33
N GLU A 363 3.14 13.04 8.37
CA GLU A 363 4.23 13.18 9.32
C GLU A 363 4.55 11.88 10.08
N SER A 364 3.54 11.03 10.30
CA SER A 364 3.71 9.70 10.89
C SER A 364 4.46 8.70 9.98
N THR A 365 4.60 9.01 8.69
CA THR A 365 5.34 8.18 7.72
C THR A 365 6.78 8.67 7.54
N PRO A 366 7.74 7.79 7.23
CA PRO A 366 9.13 8.20 7.05
C PRO A 366 9.29 9.10 5.83
N TYR A 367 10.28 9.99 5.93
CA TYR A 367 10.68 10.83 4.81
C TYR A 367 11.29 10.00 3.67
N ASP A 368 10.67 10.07 2.50
CA ASP A 368 10.98 9.32 1.29
C ASP A 368 10.96 10.26 0.06
N PRO A 369 12.04 11.03 -0.17
CA PRO A 369 12.09 12.00 -1.26
C PRO A 369 12.11 11.31 -2.63
N PRO A 370 11.62 11.98 -3.68
CA PRO A 370 11.68 11.43 -5.04
C PRO A 370 13.10 11.07 -5.47
N ASN A 371 13.24 9.95 -6.19
CA ASN A 371 14.53 9.42 -6.63
C ASN A 371 15.34 10.48 -7.41
N GLU A 372 16.65 10.55 -7.14
CA GLU A 372 17.57 11.46 -7.81
C GLU A 372 17.64 11.24 -9.32
N ALA A 373 17.42 10.01 -9.79
CA ALA A 373 17.33 9.70 -11.22
C ALA A 373 16.17 10.42 -11.92
N TRP A 374 15.19 10.94 -11.16
CA TRP A 374 14.12 11.76 -11.68
C TRP A 374 14.47 13.25 -11.70
N LYS A 375 15.62 13.69 -11.17
CA LYS A 375 16.07 15.10 -11.24
C LYS A 375 16.67 15.38 -12.63
N GLY A 376 16.18 16.42 -13.33
CA GLY A 376 16.77 16.87 -14.60
C GLY A 376 15.86 17.75 -15.46
N PRO A 377 16.41 18.45 -16.48
CA PRO A 377 15.62 19.27 -17.40
C PRO A 377 14.77 18.39 -18.32
N GLY A 378 13.45 18.53 -18.26
CA GLY A 378 12.55 18.06 -19.32
C GLY A 378 11.79 16.75 -19.10
N GLY A 379 11.84 16.07 -17.96
CA GLY A 379 10.98 14.89 -17.79
C GLY A 379 10.84 14.42 -16.36
N ARG A 380 9.62 14.03 -15.98
CA ARG A 380 9.23 13.41 -14.70
C ARG A 380 8.90 14.34 -13.52
N MET A 381 8.70 15.65 -13.74
CA MET A 381 8.11 16.54 -12.72
C MET A 381 6.80 15.96 -12.15
N TYR A 382 5.88 15.54 -13.02
CA TYR A 382 4.63 14.91 -12.59
C TYR A 382 4.86 13.64 -11.77
N GLN A 383 5.89 12.85 -12.08
CA GLN A 383 6.21 11.65 -11.30
C GLN A 383 6.76 12.01 -9.92
N ARG A 384 7.62 13.03 -9.81
CA ARG A 384 8.13 13.53 -8.52
C ARG A 384 7.00 14.09 -7.64
N LEU A 385 6.12 14.89 -8.23
CA LEU A 385 4.96 15.45 -7.54
C LEU A 385 3.97 14.36 -7.10
N LYS A 386 3.71 13.37 -7.97
CA LYS A 386 2.86 12.21 -7.64
C LYS A 386 3.48 11.31 -6.57
N HIS A 387 4.80 11.20 -6.54
CA HIS A 387 5.51 10.45 -5.51
C HIS A 387 5.40 11.12 -4.15
N GLY A 388 5.62 12.44 -4.13
CA GLY A 388 5.74 13.22 -2.90
C GLY A 388 7.05 12.97 -2.16
N HIS A 389 7.22 13.63 -1.02
CA HIS A 389 8.33 13.44 -0.08
C HIS A 389 7.98 12.54 1.10
N ARG A 390 6.69 12.34 1.32
CA ARG A 390 6.08 11.36 2.21
C ARG A 390 4.85 10.85 1.49
N ASN A 391 4.47 9.62 1.76
CA ASN A 391 3.30 9.03 1.12
C ASN A 391 2.62 8.01 2.03
N VAL A 392 1.31 7.91 1.86
CA VAL A 392 0.46 6.98 2.58
C VAL A 392 -0.71 6.59 1.69
N LEU A 393 -1.15 5.34 1.80
CA LEU A 393 -2.39 4.89 1.18
C LEU A 393 -3.49 4.92 2.23
N VAL A 394 -4.67 5.36 1.84
CA VAL A 394 -5.88 5.31 2.64
C VAL A 394 -6.81 4.33 1.96
N ALA A 395 -7.16 3.26 2.67
CA ALA A 395 -8.19 2.33 2.26
C ALA A 395 -9.54 2.86 2.77
N ILE A 396 -10.38 3.31 1.84
CA ILE A 396 -11.70 3.86 2.08
C ILE A 396 -12.70 2.73 1.89
N VAL A 397 -13.41 2.38 2.95
CA VAL A 397 -14.38 1.30 2.97
C VAL A 397 -15.78 1.90 2.94
N ASP A 398 -16.58 1.54 1.95
CA ASP A 398 -18.00 1.88 1.86
C ASP A 398 -18.83 0.62 1.76
N ARG A 399 -19.48 0.23 2.86
CA ARG A 399 -20.39 -0.93 2.94
C ARG A 399 -19.82 -2.22 2.32
N GLY A 400 -18.53 -2.47 2.51
CA GLY A 400 -17.83 -3.65 2.01
C GLY A 400 -17.07 -3.47 0.70
N LEU A 401 -17.21 -2.32 0.02
CA LEU A 401 -16.36 -1.94 -1.10
C LEU A 401 -15.10 -1.25 -0.58
N VAL A 402 -13.93 -1.76 -0.96
CA VAL A 402 -12.64 -1.19 -0.54
C VAL A 402 -12.01 -0.43 -1.71
N ASN A 403 -11.92 0.89 -1.58
CA ASN A 403 -11.22 1.78 -2.51
C ASN A 403 -9.89 2.26 -1.92
N PHE A 404 -8.91 2.53 -2.75
CA PHE A 404 -7.58 2.98 -2.29
C PHE A 404 -7.25 4.35 -2.86
N MET A 405 -6.91 5.28 -1.97
CA MET A 405 -6.46 6.63 -2.33
C MET A 405 -5.03 6.86 -1.82
N ARG A 406 -4.19 7.49 -2.63
CA ARG A 406 -2.82 7.85 -2.23
C ARG A 406 -2.77 9.32 -1.85
N PHE A 407 -2.30 9.60 -0.64
CA PHE A 407 -1.89 10.93 -0.23
C PHE A 407 -0.36 11.02 -0.30
N GLY A 408 0.12 12.15 -0.81
CA GLY A 408 1.54 12.43 -0.94
C GLY A 408 1.85 13.86 -0.53
N GLU A 409 2.92 14.05 0.23
CA GLU A 409 3.43 15.37 0.56
C GLU A 409 4.07 16.00 -0.68
N GLY A 410 3.29 16.79 -1.41
CA GLY A 410 3.71 17.43 -2.65
C GLY A 410 4.52 18.70 -2.40
N ALA A 411 5.64 18.84 -3.10
CA ALA A 411 6.54 19.99 -3.01
C ALA A 411 6.47 20.88 -4.25
N PHE A 412 5.27 21.39 -4.59
CA PHE A 412 5.06 22.21 -5.79
C PHE A 412 5.98 23.44 -5.83
N GLY A 413 6.32 24.01 -4.67
CA GLY A 413 7.18 25.18 -4.57
C GLY A 413 8.64 24.93 -4.93
N GLU A 414 9.10 23.68 -4.82
CA GLU A 414 10.48 23.26 -5.16
C GLU A 414 10.63 23.02 -6.67
N GLU A 415 9.53 22.80 -7.39
CA GLU A 415 9.51 22.62 -8.84
C GLU A 415 9.52 23.97 -9.58
N ARG A 416 10.72 24.56 -9.71
CA ARG A 416 10.92 25.89 -10.31
C ARG A 416 10.85 25.88 -11.84
N LEU A 417 9.63 25.85 -12.36
CA LEU A 417 9.35 25.87 -13.80
C LEU A 417 9.96 27.04 -14.58
N PHE A 418 10.22 28.18 -13.91
CA PHE A 418 10.73 29.39 -14.56
C PHE A 418 12.22 29.30 -14.93
N GLU A 419 13.02 28.49 -14.22
CA GLU A 419 14.46 28.39 -14.44
C GLU A 419 14.79 27.84 -15.84
N ARG A 420 13.90 27.03 -16.42
CA ARG A 420 14.06 26.50 -17.80
C ARG A 420 13.99 27.60 -18.88
N PHE A 421 13.36 28.73 -18.57
CA PHE A 421 13.25 29.86 -19.50
C PHE A 421 14.39 30.85 -19.32
N ASP A 422 14.90 30.98 -18.10
CA ASP A 422 16.02 31.87 -17.76
C ASP A 422 17.34 31.35 -18.36
N ASN A 423 17.51 30.03 -18.48
CA ASN A 423 18.74 29.39 -18.95
C ASN A 423 18.88 29.28 -20.49
N LYS A 424 17.97 29.86 -21.28
CA LYS A 424 18.00 29.78 -22.77
C LYS A 424 19.17 30.53 -23.45
N GLY A 425 20.07 31.16 -22.68
CA GLY A 425 21.24 31.87 -23.20
C GLY A 425 22.47 31.00 -23.54
N GLY A 426 22.53 29.73 -23.11
CA GLY A 426 23.77 28.94 -23.18
C GLY A 426 23.91 27.95 -24.34
N GLN A 427 22.86 27.66 -25.10
CA GLN A 427 22.88 26.57 -26.09
C GLN A 427 22.11 26.92 -27.37
N ARG A 428 22.38 28.11 -27.92
CA ARG A 428 22.05 28.39 -29.31
C ARG A 428 23.24 27.94 -30.15
N GLY A 429 23.07 26.81 -30.86
CA GLY A 429 24.00 26.35 -31.87
C GLY A 429 24.44 27.52 -32.75
N GLY A 430 25.76 27.72 -32.82
CA GLY A 430 26.35 28.78 -33.62
C GLY A 430 25.87 28.70 -35.07
N PRO A 431 25.71 29.85 -35.74
CA PRO A 431 25.27 29.88 -37.13
C PRO A 431 26.33 29.17 -37.98
N LYS A 432 25.92 28.10 -38.66
CA LYS A 432 26.62 27.57 -39.83
C LYS A 432 26.70 28.71 -40.84
N THR A 433 27.80 29.44 -40.83
CA THR A 433 28.12 30.43 -41.85
C THR A 433 28.33 29.69 -43.16
N GLY A 434 27.27 29.66 -43.97
CA GLY A 434 27.37 29.34 -45.38
C GLY A 434 28.30 30.34 -46.04
N ARG A 435 29.49 29.87 -46.43
CA ARG A 435 30.33 30.55 -47.41
C ARG A 435 30.32 29.71 -48.68
N GLY A 436 29.29 29.91 -49.49
CA GLY A 436 29.34 29.57 -50.91
C GLY A 436 30.24 30.56 -51.65
N GLY A 437 30.96 30.06 -52.65
CA GLY A 437 31.42 30.86 -53.80
C GLY A 437 32.89 31.27 -53.78
N GLY A 438 33.75 30.41 -54.33
CA GLY A 438 35.13 30.76 -54.67
C GLY A 438 35.72 29.79 -55.68
N ARG A 439 35.48 30.05 -56.97
CA ARG A 439 36.05 29.34 -58.13
C ARG A 439 37.57 29.21 -58.01
N GLY A 440 38.09 28.01 -58.26
CA GLY A 440 39.52 27.75 -58.42
C GLY A 440 39.77 26.49 -59.24
N ARG A 441 39.72 26.61 -60.57
CA ARG A 441 40.24 25.63 -61.53
C ARG A 441 41.76 25.48 -61.33
N GLY A 442 42.29 24.26 -61.30
CA GLY A 442 43.74 24.10 -61.39
C GLY A 442 44.31 22.71 -61.06
N ARG A 443 44.23 21.81 -62.03
CA ARG A 443 45.24 20.80 -62.42
C ARG A 443 46.20 20.24 -61.34
N GLY A 444 46.18 18.90 -61.22
CA GLY A 444 47.38 18.12 -61.57
C GLY A 444 47.84 17.03 -60.60
N ARG A 445 47.84 15.79 -61.13
CA ARG A 445 48.74 14.65 -60.83
C ARG A 445 48.64 14.08 -59.40
N GLY A 446 48.19 12.86 -59.15
CA GLY A 446 48.41 11.64 -59.94
C GLY A 446 49.84 11.13 -59.76
N ARG A 447 50.08 10.33 -58.71
CA ARG A 447 51.11 9.27 -58.68
C ARG A 447 50.92 8.37 -57.47
N GLY A 448 50.46 7.15 -57.74
CA GLY A 448 50.71 6.00 -56.88
C GLY A 448 52.13 5.44 -57.15
N ARG A 449 52.74 4.94 -56.08
CA ARG A 449 53.78 3.90 -55.98
C ARG A 449 53.68 3.44 -54.51
N GLY A 450 53.46 2.20 -54.12
CA GLY A 450 53.76 0.94 -54.79
C GLY A 450 55.06 0.36 -54.24
N ARG A 451 54.93 -0.72 -53.45
CA ARG A 451 55.96 -1.67 -52.92
C ARG A 451 56.90 -1.11 -51.85
N GLY A 452 57.23 -1.80 -50.77
CA GLY A 452 56.98 -3.19 -50.37
C GLY A 452 58.20 -3.72 -49.62
N ARG A 453 57.99 -4.40 -48.49
CA ARG A 453 58.62 -5.66 -48.09
C ARG A 453 58.00 -6.11 -46.78
#